data_AF-I4ABL5-F1
#
_entry.id   AF-I4ABL5-F1
#
_cell.length_a   1.000
_cell.length_b   1.000
_cell.length_c   1.000
_cell.angle_alpha   90.00
_cell.angle_beta   90.00
_cell.angle_gamma   90.00
#
_symmetry.space_group_name_H-M   'P 1'
#
loop_
_entity.id
_entity.type
_entity.pdbx_description
1 polymer ?
#
loop_
_entity_poly.entity_id
_entity_poly.type
_entity_poly.pdbx_seq_one_letter_code
_entity_poly.pdbx_strand_id
1 'polypeptide(L)' 'MSNKTPMVPESERQLDQLKWEVAEELHLDDDIQERGFANMTTREVGQIGGNMVKKMVAFAEEQMGKGTDIKG' A
#
# COMPACT_ATOMS: atom_id res chain seq x y z
N MET A 1 -17.65 -11.67 2.53
CA MET A 1 -16.28 -11.84 1.99
C MET A 1 -15.85 -10.49 1.43
N SER A 2 -14.78 -9.90 1.95
CA SER A 2 -14.31 -8.58 1.51
C SER A 2 -13.78 -8.69 0.08
N ASN A 3 -14.31 -7.88 -0.83
CA ASN A 3 -13.86 -7.85 -2.22
C ASN A 3 -12.46 -7.21 -2.25
N LYS A 4 -11.41 -8.00 -2.50
CA LYS A 4 -10.00 -7.53 -2.51
C LYS A 4 -9.60 -6.84 -3.81
N THR A 5 -10.58 -6.39 -4.59
CA THR A 5 -10.33 -5.82 -5.92
C THR A 5 -10.10 -4.32 -5.77
N PRO A 6 -8.94 -3.77 -6.21
CA PRO A 6 -8.74 -2.34 -6.25
C PRO A 6 -9.81 -1.66 -7.11
N MET A 7 -10.11 -0.40 -6.80
CA MET A 7 -11.07 0.39 -7.58
C MET A 7 -10.64 0.56 -9.05
N VAL A 8 -9.33 0.54 -9.29
CA VAL A 8 -8.71 0.53 -10.62
C VAL A 8 -8.02 -0.83 -10.77
N PRO A 9 -8.63 -1.84 -11.41
CA PRO A 9 -8.06 -3.19 -11.49
C PRO A 9 -6.64 -3.22 -12.06
N GLU A 10 -6.33 -2.34 -13.00
CA GLU A 10 -5.02 -2.20 -13.62
C GLU A 10 -3.92 -1.82 -12.62
N SER A 11 -4.30 -1.25 -11.46
CA SER A 11 -3.38 -0.83 -10.39
C SER A 11 -2.94 -1.97 -9.46
N GLU A 12 -3.55 -3.16 -9.57
CA GLU A 12 -3.32 -4.26 -8.61
C GLU A 12 -1.84 -4.62 -8.48
N ARG A 13 -1.11 -4.67 -9.60
CA ARG A 13 0.32 -4.97 -9.59
C ARG A 13 1.15 -3.87 -8.92
N GLN A 14 0.85 -2.60 -9.19
CA GLN A 14 1.57 -1.49 -8.55
C GLN A 14 1.27 -1.43 -7.04
N LEU A 15 0.03 -1.71 -6.64
CA LEU A 15 -0.36 -1.76 -5.23
C LEU A 15 0.32 -2.93 -4.49
N ASP A 16 0.50 -4.08 -5.15
CA ASP A 16 1.25 -5.20 -4.57
C ASP A 16 2.73 -4.86 -4.40
N GLN A 17 3.35 -4.23 -5.41
CA GLN A 17 4.73 -3.74 -5.32
C GLN A 17 4.90 -2.74 -4.17
N LEU A 18 4.01 -1.75 -4.07
CA LEU A 18 4.03 -0.75 -2.99
C LEU A 18 3.87 -1.41 -1.62
N LYS A 19 3.04 -2.45 -1.49
CA LYS A 19 2.87 -3.19 -0.24
C LYS A 19 4.17 -3.87 0.19
N TRP A 20 4.92 -4.46 -0.74
CA TRP A 20 6.21 -5.08 -0.46
C TRP A 20 7.30 -4.05 -0.16
N GLU A 21 7.37 -2.96 -0.91
CA GLU A 21 8.29 -1.84 -0.63
C GLU A 21 8.08 -1.30 0.80
N VAL A 22 6.83 -1.06 1.18
CA VAL A 22 6.50 -0.60 2.54
C VAL A 22 6.81 -1.66 3.60
N ALA A 23 6.64 -2.94 3.29
CA ALA A 23 7.01 -4.01 4.21
C ALA A 23 8.52 -4.05 4.47
N GLU A 24 9.33 -3.92 3.43
CA GLU A 24 10.80 -3.83 3.51
C GLU A 24 11.23 -2.60 4.31
N GLU A 25 10.63 -1.43 4.06
CA GLU A 25 10.91 -0.19 4.82
C GLU A 25 10.58 -0.30 6.31
N LEU A 26 9.60 -1.14 6.66
CA LEU A 26 9.20 -1.39 8.04
C LEU A 26 9.94 -2.58 8.68
N HIS A 27 10.83 -3.24 7.95
CA HIS A 27 11.51 -4.47 8.37
C HIS A 27 10.53 -5.58 8.77
N LEU A 28 9.43 -5.71 8.02
CA LEU A 28 8.39 -6.72 8.20
C LEU A 28 8.37 -7.76 7.08
N ASP A 29 9.23 -7.61 6.08
CA ASP A 29 9.35 -8.48 4.91
C ASP A 29 9.77 -9.91 5.28
N ASP A 30 10.77 -10.08 6.15
CA ASP A 30 11.19 -11.40 6.66
C ASP A 30 10.03 -12.11 7.38
N ASP A 31 9.33 -11.38 8.25
CA ASP A 31 8.15 -11.88 8.97
C ASP A 31 7.06 -12.34 7.99
N ILE A 32 6.78 -11.56 6.95
CA ILE A 32 5.79 -11.91 5.94
C ILE A 32 6.21 -13.15 5.17
N GLN A 33 7.49 -13.31 4.84
CA GLN A 33 7.99 -14.49 4.15
C GLN A 33 7.88 -15.75 5.02
N GLU A 34 8.12 -15.63 6.34
CA GLU A 34 8.06 -16.76 7.26
C GLU A 34 6.62 -17.19 7.58
N ARG A 35 5.75 -16.23 7.97
CA ARG A 35 4.40 -16.54 8.47
C ARG A 35 3.27 -16.16 7.50
N GLY A 36 3.52 -15.28 6.54
CA GLY A 36 2.50 -14.75 5.65
C GLY A 36 1.64 -13.65 6.28
N PHE A 37 1.13 -12.74 5.44
CA PHE A 37 0.28 -11.61 5.88
C PHE A 37 -0.92 -12.02 6.75
N ALA A 38 -1.50 -13.20 6.52
CA ALA A 38 -2.67 -13.68 7.25
C ALA A 38 -2.35 -14.05 8.72
N ASN A 39 -1.09 -14.33 9.04
CA ASN A 39 -0.63 -14.73 10.38
C ASN A 39 0.14 -13.60 11.09
N MET A 40 0.23 -12.42 10.48
CA MET A 40 0.74 -11.22 11.14
C MET A 40 -0.31 -10.62 12.09
N THR A 41 0.14 -9.84 13.07
CA THR A 41 -0.76 -9.10 13.95
C THR A 41 -1.47 -7.98 13.18
N THR A 42 -2.69 -7.63 13.60
CA THR A 42 -3.45 -6.50 13.05
C THR A 42 -2.66 -5.19 13.06
N ARG A 43 -1.79 -5.01 14.06
CA ARG A 43 -0.93 -3.83 14.18
C ARG A 43 0.13 -3.78 13.08
N GLU A 44 0.74 -4.90 12.71
CA GLU A 44 1.77 -4.95 11.67
C GLU A 44 1.17 -4.73 10.29
N VAL A 45 0.11 -5.47 9.95
CA VAL A 45 -0.60 -5.28 8.67
C VAL A 45 -1.23 -3.88 8.57
N GLY A 46 -1.69 -3.32 9.69
CA GLY A 46 -2.20 -1.97 9.77
C GLY A 46 -1.12 -0.91 9.54
N GLN A 47 0.10 -1.13 10.03
CA GLN A 47 1.24 -0.25 9.75
C GLN A 47 1.59 -0.26 8.26
N ILE A 48 1.61 -1.43 7.62
CA ILE A 48 1.87 -1.54 6.18
C ILE A 48 0.81 -0.76 5.40
N GLY A 49 -0.49 -1.08 5.60
CA GLY A 49 -1.57 -0.40 4.90
C GLY A 49 -1.61 1.12 5.13
N GLY A 50 -1.34 1.56 6.37
CA GLY A 50 -1.28 2.99 6.70
C GLY A 50 -0.13 3.73 5.99
N ASN A 51 1.04 3.11 5.88
CA ASN A 51 2.18 3.69 5.16
C ASN A 51 1.98 3.69 3.64
N MET A 52 1.33 2.66 3.08
CA MET A 52 0.91 2.68 1.67
C MET A 52 0.02 3.91 1.38
N VAL A 53 -0.98 4.17 2.23
CA VAL A 53 -1.86 5.35 2.07
C VAL A 53 -1.08 6.65 2.15
N LYS A 54 -0.16 6.79 3.11
CA LYS A 54 0.69 7.99 3.21
C LYS A 54 1.50 8.24 1.95
N LYS A 55 2.14 7.20 1.39
CA LYS A 55 2.91 7.30 0.14
C LYS A 55 2.01 7.67 -1.05
N MET A 56 0.84 7.05 -1.17
CA MET A 56 -0.12 7.37 -2.23
C MET A 56 -0.61 8.82 -2.14
N VAL A 57 -0.88 9.32 -0.93
CA VAL A 57 -1.26 10.73 -0.72
C VAL A 57 -0.11 11.66 -1.08
N ALA A 58 1.11 11.38 -0.63
CA ALA A 58 2.28 12.20 -0.97
C ALA A 58 2.51 12.28 -2.48
N PHE A 59 2.38 11.14 -3.19
CA PHE A 59 2.45 11.13 -4.65
C PHE A 59 1.32 11.96 -5.28
N ALA A 60 0.09 11.83 -4.78
CA ALA A 60 -1.03 12.62 -5.30
C ALA A 60 -0.84 14.13 -5.06
N GLU A 61 -0.36 14.53 -3.88
CA GLU A 61 -0.02 15.92 -3.54
C GLU A 61 1.07 16.48 -4.46
N GLU A 62 2.12 15.69 -4.75
CA GLU A 62 3.17 16.08 -5.70
C GLU A 62 2.59 16.30 -7.11
N GLN A 63 1.72 15.40 -7.57
CA GLN A 63 1.10 15.50 -8.90
C GLN A 63 0.15 16.70 -9.00
N MET A 64 -0.60 17.01 -7.93
CA MET A 64 -1.41 18.23 -7.84
C MET A 64 -0.54 19.49 -7.87
N GLY A 65 0.59 19.49 -7.15
CA GLY A 65 1.55 20.60 -7.17
C GLY A 65 2.13 20.87 -8.57
N LYS A 66 2.19 19.84 -9.42
CA LYS A 66 2.62 19.93 -10.84
C LYS A 66 1.48 20.32 -11.80
N GLY A 67 0.30 20.66 -11.29
CA GLY A 67 -0.86 21.09 -12.09
C GLY A 67 -1.78 19.97 -12.55
N THR A 68 -1.68 18.78 -11.95
CA THR A 68 -2.66 17.71 -12.18
C THR A 68 -3.87 17.91 -11.26
N ASP A 69 -4.95 18.49 -11.79
CA ASP A 69 -6.19 18.64 -11.02
C ASP A 69 -6.89 17.28 -10.84
N ILE A 70 -7.34 16.97 -9.61
CA ILE A 70 -8.32 15.90 -9.43
C ILE A 70 -9.65 16.41 -9.98
N LYS A 71 -10.00 15.97 -11.17
CA LYS A 71 -11.36 16.11 -11.69
C LYS A 71 -12.18 14.92 -11.18
N GLY A 72 -13.15 15.21 -10.32
CA GLY A 72 -14.13 14.25 -9.84
C GLY A 72 -15.15 13.88 -10.90
#